data_AF-A0A832GK39-F1
#
_entry.id   AF-A0A832GK39-F1
#
_cell.length_a   1.000
_cell.length_b   1.000
_cell.length_c   1.000
_cell.angle_alpha   90.00
_cell.angle_beta   90.00
_cell.angle_gamma   90.00
#
_symmetry.space_group_name_H-M   'P 1'
#
loop_
_entity.id
_entity.type
_entity.pdbx_description
1 polymer ?
#
loop_
_entity_poly.entity_id
_entity_poly.type
_entity_poly.pdbx_seq_one_letter_code
_entity_poly.pdbx_strand_id
1 'polypeptide(L)'
;MTPMTLDEVRALCDMATYRNAEQIAAGDQLLHLARSDTTLYAQVQGSKPYTVRIEFKDGAPSAKCTCPAARFSKFCKHAIAVLIVWAQSPERFAY
;
A
#
# COMPACT_ATOMS: atom_id res chain seq x y z
N MET A 1 0.80 -13.36 -8.53
CA MET A 1 0.27 -11.99 -8.41
C MET A 1 1.18 -11.04 -9.17
N THR A 2 0.63 -10.29 -10.11
CA THR A 2 1.38 -9.34 -10.94
C THR A 2 1.39 -7.96 -10.26
N PRO A 3 2.50 -7.21 -10.31
CA PRO A 3 2.53 -5.81 -9.92
C PRO A 3 1.47 -4.98 -10.66
N MET A 4 0.81 -4.08 -9.94
CA MET A 4 -0.04 -3.06 -10.57
C MET A 4 0.86 -1.99 -11.21
N THR A 5 0.34 -1.29 -12.20
CA THR A 5 0.98 -0.08 -12.73
C THR A 5 0.69 1.12 -11.84
N LEU A 6 1.53 2.16 -11.90
CA LEU A 6 1.32 3.39 -11.12
C LEU A 6 0.00 4.10 -11.50
N ASP A 7 -0.43 4.02 -12.75
CA ASP A 7 -1.70 4.60 -13.19
C ASP A 7 -2.91 3.87 -12.59
N GLU A 8 -2.87 2.54 -12.50
CA GLU A 8 -3.90 1.77 -11.79
C GLU A 8 -3.91 2.12 -10.29
N VAL A 9 -2.75 2.33 -9.67
CA VAL A 9 -2.67 2.75 -8.26
C VAL A 9 -3.23 4.15 -8.06
N ARG A 10 -2.94 5.10 -8.96
CA ARG A 10 -3.48 6.46 -8.94
C ARG A 10 -5.01 6.46 -9.02
N ALA A 11 -5.60 5.56 -9.82
CA ALA A 11 -7.05 5.46 -9.97
C ALA A 11 -7.79 5.03 -8.68
N LEU A 12 -7.09 4.53 -7.65
CA LEU A 12 -7.69 4.05 -6.40
C LEU A 12 -7.96 5.15 -5.37
N CYS A 13 -7.40 6.35 -5.54
CA CYS A 13 -7.48 7.41 -4.54
C CYS A 13 -7.48 8.82 -5.17
N ASP A 14 -7.77 9.84 -4.35
CA ASP A 14 -7.62 11.23 -4.78
C ASP A 14 -6.15 11.67 -4.85
N MET A 15 -5.91 12.81 -5.52
CA MET A 15 -4.57 13.37 -5.71
C MET A 15 -3.86 13.72 -4.40
N ALA A 16 -4.61 14.14 -3.37
CA ALA A 16 -4.02 14.50 -2.08
C ALA A 16 -3.50 13.25 -1.35
N THR A 17 -4.26 12.16 -1.39
CA THR A 17 -3.90 10.86 -0.83
C THR A 17 -2.71 10.28 -1.57
N TYR A 18 -2.72 10.35 -2.90
CA TYR A 18 -1.63 9.86 -3.75
C TYR A 18 -0.31 10.58 -3.44
N ARG A 19 -0.30 11.92 -3.39
CA ARG A 19 0.93 12.68 -3.06
C ARG A 19 1.51 12.33 -1.68
N ASN A 20 0.64 12.20 -0.68
CA ASN A 20 1.07 11.78 0.65
C ASN A 20 1.63 10.35 0.65
N ALA A 21 1.06 9.46 -0.18
CA ALA A 21 1.55 8.10 -0.35
C ALA A 21 2.90 8.04 -1.06
N GLU A 22 3.14 8.89 -2.06
CA GLU A 22 4.44 9.03 -2.73
C GLU A 22 5.54 9.44 -1.74
N GLN A 23 5.26 10.39 -0.86
CA GLN A 23 6.21 10.80 0.20
C GLN A 23 6.58 9.63 1.12
N ILE A 24 5.59 8.82 1.50
CA ILE A 24 5.81 7.64 2.35
C ILE A 24 6.62 6.57 1.59
N ALA A 25 6.27 6.33 0.32
CA ALA A 25 6.93 5.33 -0.53
C ALA A 25 8.40 5.68 -0.83
N ALA A 26 8.71 6.97 -0.97
CA ALA A 26 10.08 7.46 -1.17
C ALA A 26 10.90 7.53 0.13
N GLY A 27 10.25 7.51 1.30
CA GLY A 27 10.89 7.54 2.60
C GLY A 27 11.20 6.15 3.15
N ASP A 28 11.76 6.12 4.37
CA ASP A 28 12.09 4.89 5.11
C ASP A 28 10.96 4.44 6.05
N GLN A 29 9.71 4.78 5.69
CA GLN A 29 8.55 4.53 6.54
C GLN A 29 7.93 3.15 6.33
N LEU A 30 8.27 2.44 5.24
CA LEU A 30 7.76 1.10 4.97
C LEU A 30 8.68 0.04 5.56
N LEU A 31 8.14 -0.76 6.48
CA LEU A 31 8.84 -1.78 7.24
C LEU A 31 8.16 -3.15 7.01
N HIS A 32 8.91 -4.23 7.20
CA HIS A 32 8.39 -5.61 7.17
C HIS A 32 7.53 -5.92 5.93
N LEU A 33 8.03 -5.55 4.75
CA LEU A 33 7.39 -5.82 3.46
C LEU A 33 7.43 -7.33 3.17
N ALA A 34 6.28 -7.93 2.92
CA ALA A 34 6.16 -9.35 2.59
C ALA A 34 4.98 -9.60 1.67
N ARG A 35 5.01 -10.72 0.94
CA ARG A 35 3.93 -11.16 0.06
C ARG A 35 3.66 -12.64 0.25
N SER A 36 2.40 -13.03 0.23
CA SER A 36 1.97 -14.44 0.19
C SER A 36 0.85 -14.58 -0.83
N ASP A 37 1.06 -15.41 -1.85
CA ASP A 37 0.12 -15.70 -2.96
C ASP A 37 -0.55 -14.47 -3.60
N THR A 38 -1.64 -14.00 -2.99
CA THR A 38 -2.52 -12.90 -3.42
C THR A 38 -2.58 -11.76 -2.42
N THR A 39 -1.75 -11.77 -1.37
CA THR A 39 -1.79 -10.79 -0.29
C THR A 39 -0.42 -10.14 -0.08
N LEU A 40 -0.41 -8.81 0.04
CA LEU A 40 0.72 -8.02 0.53
C LEU A 40 0.55 -7.71 2.00
N TYR A 41 1.66 -7.73 2.72
CA TYR A 41 1.78 -7.33 4.10
C TYR A 41 2.87 -6.27 4.22
N ALA A 42 2.61 -5.27 5.05
CA ALA A 42 3.57 -4.23 5.38
C ALA A 42 3.23 -3.62 6.74
N GLN A 43 4.23 -3.01 7.37
CA GLN A 43 4.01 -2.00 8.39
C GLN A 43 4.44 -0.65 7.83
N VAL A 44 3.66 0.39 8.15
CA VAL A 44 3.97 1.75 7.73
C VAL A 44 4.09 2.63 8.97
N GLN A 45 5.25 3.24 9.16
CA GLN A 45 5.55 4.13 10.27
C GLN A 45 4.83 5.48 10.07
N GLY A 46 3.83 5.75 10.90
CA GLY A 46 3.20 7.06 11.04
C GLY A 46 3.48 7.67 12.41
N SER A 47 2.44 8.17 13.08
CA SER A 47 2.52 8.49 14.51
C SER A 47 2.79 7.25 15.39
N LYS A 48 2.46 6.07 14.85
CA LYS A 48 2.86 4.76 15.33
C LYS A 48 2.94 3.79 14.13
N PRO A 49 3.53 2.60 14.28
CA PRO A 49 3.46 1.58 13.25
C PRO A 49 2.00 1.19 12.96
N TYR A 50 1.61 1.24 11.69
CA TYR A 50 0.31 0.78 11.21
C TYR A 50 0.49 -0.43 10.31
N THR A 51 -0.19 -1.53 10.62
CA THR A 51 -0.22 -2.73 9.78
C THR A 51 -1.11 -2.48 8.58
N VAL A 52 -0.60 -2.82 7.40
CA VAL A 52 -1.30 -2.80 6.12
C VAL A 52 -1.35 -4.21 5.58
N ARG A 53 -2.55 -4.65 5.18
CA ARG A 53 -2.78 -5.87 4.44
C ARG A 53 -3.54 -5.53 3.16
N ILE A 54 -3.05 -5.98 2.02
CA ILE A 54 -3.72 -5.76 0.72
C ILE A 54 -3.93 -7.09 0.06
N GLU A 55 -5.18 -7.46 -0.16
CA GLU A 55 -5.56 -8.70 -0.82
C GLU A 55 -6.01 -8.40 -2.26
N PHE A 56 -5.54 -9.20 -3.20
CA PHE A 56 -5.88 -9.08 -4.61
C PHE A 56 -6.88 -10.18 -4.96
N LYS A 57 -8.12 -9.79 -5.26
CA LYS A 57 -9.17 -10.70 -5.70
C LYS A 57 -9.61 -10.31 -7.10
N ASP A 58 -9.49 -11.24 -8.04
CA ASP A 58 -9.86 -11.05 -9.45
C ASP A 58 -9.18 -9.81 -10.09
N GLY A 59 -7.95 -9.50 -9.68
CA GLY A 59 -7.18 -8.33 -10.14
C GLY A 59 -7.50 -7.03 -9.40
N ALA A 60 -8.55 -6.98 -8.58
CA ALA A 60 -8.89 -5.81 -7.78
C ALA A 60 -8.25 -5.85 -6.39
N PRO A 61 -7.52 -4.81 -5.95
CA PRO A 61 -6.98 -4.75 -4.60
C PRO A 61 -8.07 -4.39 -3.58
N SER A 62 -7.98 -4.97 -2.39
CA SER A 62 -8.75 -4.61 -1.21
C SER A 62 -7.79 -4.39 -0.05
N ALA A 63 -7.79 -3.19 0.51
CA ALA A 63 -6.86 -2.81 1.56
C ALA A 63 -7.51 -2.79 2.95
N LYS A 64 -6.77 -3.28 3.95
CA LYS A 64 -7.03 -3.06 5.37
C LYS A 64 -5.81 -2.42 5.99
N CYS A 65 -6.01 -1.31 6.68
CA CYS A 65 -4.95 -0.63 7.42
C CYS A 65 -5.45 -0.33 8.84
N THR A 66 -4.57 -0.44 9.84
CA THR A 66 -4.92 -0.14 11.23
C THR A 66 -4.91 1.36 11.57
N CYS A 67 -4.68 2.24 10.57
CA CYS A 67 -4.71 3.67 10.79
C CYS A 67 -6.15 4.22 10.90
N PRO A 68 -6.36 5.36 11.60
CA PRO A 68 -7.69 5.95 11.76
C PRO A 68 -8.37 6.31 10.42
N ALA A 69 -7.61 6.72 9.41
CA ALA A 69 -8.12 7.12 8.10
C ALA A 69 -8.76 5.96 7.31
N ALA A 70 -8.37 4.70 7.59
CA ALA A 70 -8.96 3.53 6.95
C ALA A 70 -10.43 3.29 7.35
N ARG A 71 -10.93 3.98 8.38
CA ARG A 71 -12.36 3.95 8.76
C ARG A 71 -13.24 4.79 7.83
N PHE A 72 -12.65 5.74 7.11
CA PHE A 72 -13.37 6.73 6.30
C PHE A 72 -13.07 6.61 4.80
N SER A 73 -12.10 5.78 4.42
CA SER A 73 -11.66 5.61 3.04
C SER A 73 -11.35 4.14 2.74
N LYS A 74 -11.63 3.69 1.52
CA LYS A 74 -11.26 2.34 1.07
C LYS A 74 -9.74 2.18 0.99
N PHE A 75 -9.04 3.22 0.56
CA PHE A 75 -7.60 3.27 0.48
C PHE A 75 -7.06 4.51 1.20
N CYS A 76 -6.38 4.30 2.33
CA CYS A 76 -5.64 5.35 2.98
C CYS A 76 -4.26 5.52 2.31
N LYS A 77 -3.58 6.64 2.60
CA LYS A 77 -2.21 6.91 2.10
C LYS A 77 -1.22 5.79 2.40
N HIS A 78 -1.36 5.06 3.52
CA HIS A 78 -0.46 3.94 3.83
C HIS A 78 -0.69 2.74 2.90
N ALA A 79 -1.95 2.43 2.57
CA ALA A 79 -2.28 1.37 1.63
C ALA A 79 -1.80 1.72 0.21
N ILE A 80 -2.01 2.97 -0.22
CA ILE A 80 -1.53 3.44 -1.51
C ILE A 80 0.01 3.43 -1.55
N ALA A 81 0.70 3.80 -0.47
CA ALA A 81 2.16 3.77 -0.42
C ALA A 81 2.71 2.34 -0.62
N VAL A 82 2.07 1.35 0.00
CA VAL A 82 2.43 -0.07 -0.21
C VAL A 82 2.21 -0.49 -1.67
N LEU A 83 1.10 -0.04 -2.30
CA LEU A 83 0.84 -0.32 -3.71
C LEU A 83 1.83 0.37 -4.66
N ILE A 84 2.26 1.60 -4.35
CA ILE A 84 3.30 2.31 -5.11
C ILE A 84 4.61 1.51 -5.07
N VAL A 85 5.04 1.08 -3.88
CA VAL A 85 6.27 0.28 -3.76
C VAL A 85 6.12 -1.08 -4.43
N TRP A 86 4.95 -1.71 -4.38
CA TRP A 86 4.68 -2.96 -5.10
C TRP A 86 4.76 -2.78 -6.63
N ALA A 87 4.28 -1.65 -7.15
CA ALA A 87 4.33 -1.32 -8.56
C ALA A 87 5.77 -1.05 -9.05
N GLN A 88 6.59 -0.38 -8.23
CA GLN A 88 7.94 0.06 -8.61
C GLN A 88 9.03 -0.99 -8.33
N SER A 89 8.90 -1.70 -7.20
CA SER A 89 9.95 -2.56 -6.64
C SER A 89 9.34 -3.79 -5.96
N PRO A 90 8.63 -4.66 -6.72
CA PRO A 90 7.97 -5.84 -6.17
C PRO A 90 8.92 -6.82 -5.46
N GLU A 91 10.21 -6.82 -5.83
CA GLU A 91 11.27 -7.60 -5.18
C GLU A 91 11.47 -7.25 -3.70
N ARG A 92 11.09 -6.05 -3.25
CA ARG A 92 11.15 -5.65 -1.84
C ARG A 92 10.17 -6.43 -0.96
N PHE A 93 9.20 -7.13 -1.54
CA PHE A 93 8.21 -7.96 -0.84
C PHE A 93 8.59 -9.45 -0.83
N ALA A 94 9.84 -9.78 -1.12
CA ALA A 94 10.34 -11.15 -1.03
C ALA A 94 10.48 -11.55 0.45
N TYR A 95 9.47 -12.27 0.96
CA TYR A 95 9.58 -13.11 2.15
C TYR A 95 8.81 -14.40 1.91
#